data_AF-A0A0S4IWK3-F1
#
_entry.id   AF-A0A0S4IWK3-F1
#
_cell.length_a   1.000
_cell.length_b   1.000
_cell.length_c   1.000
_cell.angle_alpha   90.00
_cell.angle_beta   90.00
_cell.angle_gamma   90.00
#
_symmetry.space_group_name_H-M   'P 1'
#
loop_
_entity.id
_entity.type
_entity.pdbx_description
1 polymer ?
#
loop_
_entity_poly.entity_id
_entity_poly.type
_entity_poly.pdbx_seq_one_letter_code
_entity_poly.pdbx_strand_id
1 'polypeptide(L)' 'MTNLGEKLTDEEVDEMIREADVDGDGQINYEEFVKMMMSK' A
#
# COMPACT_ATOMS: atom_id res chain seq x y z
N MET A 1 5.50 -16.96 -6.49
CA MET A 1 4.08 -16.64 -6.73
C MET A 1 3.48 -16.41 -5.36
N THR A 2 3.62 -15.18 -4.84
CA THR A 2 3.07 -14.81 -3.53
C THR A 2 1.56 -14.79 -3.66
N ASN A 3 0.89 -15.62 -2.86
CA ASN A 3 -0.56 -15.64 -2.79
C ASN A 3 -0.97 -14.45 -1.90
N LEU A 4 -1.96 -13.67 -2.34
CA LEU A 4 -2.56 -12.56 -1.60
C LEU A 4 -3.37 -13.10 -0.41
N GLY A 5 -2.66 -13.66 0.57
CA GLY A 5 -3.20 -14.49 1.65
C GLY A 5 -2.10 -15.13 2.53
N GLU A 6 -0.83 -15.06 2.13
CA GLU A 6 0.26 -15.14 3.11
C GLU A 6 0.16 -13.92 4.02
N LYS A 7 0.30 -14.12 5.34
CA LYS A 7 0.32 -13.03 6.30
C LYS A 7 1.50 -12.12 5.93
N LEU A 8 1.22 -11.05 5.20
CA LEU A 8 2.16 -9.97 5.03
C LEU A 8 2.58 -9.58 6.45
N THR A 9 3.88 -9.62 6.68
CA THR A 9 4.43 -9.15 7.94
C THR A 9 4.09 -7.67 8.09
N ASP A 10 3.97 -7.18 9.33
CA ASP A 10 3.69 -5.77 9.59
C ASP A 10 4.71 -4.87 8.85
N GLU A 11 5.94 -5.36 8.65
CA GLU A 11 7.01 -4.72 7.87
C GLU A 11 6.69 -4.61 6.37
N GLU A 12 6.15 -5.66 5.75
CA GLU A 12 5.73 -5.63 4.34
C GLU A 12 4.49 -4.75 4.13
N VAL A 13 3.57 -4.75 5.11
CA VAL A 13 2.42 -3.84 5.09
C VAL A 13 2.88 -2.40 5.23
N ASP A 14 3.81 -2.11 6.15
CA ASP A 14 4.40 -0.78 6.32
C ASP A 14 5.15 -0.31 5.07
N GLU A 15 5.87 -1.21 4.37
CA GLU A 15 6.50 -0.87 3.09
C GLU A 15 5.46 -0.54 2.01
N MET A 16 4.41 -1.36 1.87
CA MET A 16 3.33 -1.06 0.91
C MET A 16 2.59 0.23 1.22
N ILE A 17 2.34 0.49 2.51
CA ILE A 17 1.70 1.74 2.94
C ILE A 17 2.63 2.91 2.65
N ARG A 18 3.91 2.85 2.99
CA ARG A 18 4.88 3.92 2.69
C ARG A 18 5.03 4.22 1.21
N GLU A 19 4.92 3.21 0.35
CA GLU A 19 5.00 3.42 -1.10
C GLU A 19 3.72 4.07 -1.67
N ALA A 20 2.58 3.84 -1.01
CA ALA A 20 1.27 4.29 -1.45
C ALA A 20 0.83 5.62 -0.83
N ASP A 21 1.25 5.87 0.41
CA ASP A 21 1.01 7.07 1.20
C ASP A 21 1.86 8.21 0.64
N VAL A 22 1.23 9.08 -0.13
CA VAL A 22 1.89 10.19 -0.82
C VAL A 22 1.91 11.43 0.07
N ASP A 23 0.94 11.57 0.96
CA ASP A 23 0.80 12.71 1.85
C ASP A 23 1.52 12.53 3.21
N GLY A 24 1.89 11.30 3.55
CA GLY A 24 2.64 10.94 4.75
C GLY A 24 1.79 10.92 6.02
N ASP A 25 0.46 10.79 5.90
CA ASP A 25 -0.45 10.73 7.04
C ASP A 25 -0.53 9.34 7.71
N GLY A 26 0.16 8.35 7.14
CA GLY A 26 0.22 6.97 7.61
C GLY A 26 -1.02 6.13 7.26
N GLN A 27 -1.90 6.66 6.41
CA GLN A 27 -3.09 6.00 5.89
C GLN A 27 -3.09 6.11 4.37
N ILE A 28 -3.95 5.32 3.72
CA ILE A 28 -4.16 5.42 2.28
C ILE A 28 -5.56 5.94 2.07
N ASN A 29 -5.68 7.17 1.58
CA ASN A 29 -6.96 7.75 1.22
C ASN A 29 -7.45 7.21 -0.14
N TYR A 30 -8.70 7.48 -0.47
CA TYR A 30 -9.29 6.98 -1.72
C TYR A 30 -8.54 7.46 -2.97
N GLU A 31 -8.07 8.70 -2.98
CA GLU A 31 -7.34 9.26 -4.12
C GLU A 31 -5.98 8.60 -4.29
N GLU A 32 -5.28 8.35 -3.19
CA GLU A 32 -4.00 7.62 -3.17
C GLU A 32 -4.17 6.18 -3.63
N PHE A 33 -5.22 5.49 -3.17
CA PHE A 33 -5.53 4.14 -3.62
C PHE A 33 -5.81 4.09 -5.13
N VAL A 34 -6.61 5.03 -5.64
CA VAL A 34 -6.90 5.14 -7.08
C VAL A 34 -5.62 5.45 -7.86
N LYS A 35 -4.79 6.38 -7.38
CA LYS A 35 -3.52 6.74 -8.01
C LYS A 35 -2.54 5.56 -8.04
N MET A 36 -2.47 4.76 -6.97
CA MET A 36 -1.68 3.54 -6.91
C MET A 36 -2.18 2.50 -7.93
N MET A 37 -3.50 2.29 -8.03
CA MET A 37 -4.11 1.38 -9.00
C MET A 37 -3.97 1.85 -10.45
N MET A 38 -3.96 3.17 -10.70
CA MET A 38 -3.83 3.75 -12.04
C MET A 38 -2.38 3.91 -12.50
N SER A 39 -1.40 3.90 -11.59
CA SER A 39 0.03 4.03 -11.92
C SER A 39 0.66 2.71 -12.39
N LYS A 40 -0.14 1.68 -12.68
CA LYS A 40 0.30 0.35 -13.10
C LYS A 40 -0.37 -0.10 -14.40
#